data_AF-A0A816G175-F1
#
_entry.id   AF-A0A816G175-F1
#
_cell.length_a   1.000
_cell.length_b   1.000
_cell.length_c   1.000
_cell.angle_alpha   90.00
_cell.angle_beta   90.00
_cell.angle_gamma   90.00
#
_symmetry.space_group_name_H-M   'P 1'
#
loop_
_entity.id
_entity.type
_entity.pdbx_description
1 polymer ?
#
loop_
_entity_poly.entity_id
_entity_poly.type
_entity_poly.pdbx_seq_one_letter_code
_entity_poly.pdbx_strand_id
1 'polypeptide(L)'
;MKRTHFIPLRASSIDIHPNAKWTQNDITVAGGNGAGSETNQLHWPWSLYVDDHRTIYVADGDNHRIVEWKSGATNGKVVAGGNGDGNGTHQLNGPRDVIIDKESDSLIISNVRNKRVVRWPRRNGTLGETIISNIACLGLTMDDNGSLYIVDNEKHEVRRYKTGDTKGTVVAGGNGKGNRLDQLYYPTYVFVDRDHSVYVSDYFNCRVMKWEEGATQGVVVAGGQGRGNRLTQLFYPQGVVVDQLG
;
A
#
# COMPACT_ATOMS: atom_id res chain seq x y z
N MET A 1 -4.22 -44.38 5.97
CA MET A 1 -4.62 -43.06 5.45
C MET A 1 -4.53 -42.03 6.56
N LYS A 2 -3.42 -41.27 6.65
CA LYS A 2 -3.35 -40.08 7.50
C LYS A 2 -3.43 -38.88 6.56
N ARG A 3 -4.56 -38.15 6.63
CA ARG A 3 -4.72 -36.87 5.92
C ARG A 3 -3.78 -35.87 6.56
N THR A 4 -2.69 -35.55 5.88
CA THR A 4 -1.88 -34.37 6.15
C THR A 4 -2.77 -33.15 5.91
N HIS A 5 -3.08 -32.43 6.98
CA HIS A 5 -3.62 -31.07 6.88
C HIS A 5 -2.49 -30.19 6.35
N PHE A 6 -2.52 -29.91 5.05
CA PHE A 6 -1.78 -28.80 4.47
C PHE A 6 -2.46 -27.52 4.95
N ILE A 7 -1.81 -26.82 5.89
CA ILE A 7 -2.13 -25.42 6.16
C ILE A 7 -1.37 -24.62 5.09
N PRO A 8 -2.06 -23.95 4.14
CA PRO A 8 -1.37 -23.04 3.24
C PRO A 8 -0.87 -21.85 4.06
N LEU A 9 0.46 -21.70 4.16
CA LEU A 9 1.09 -20.46 4.59
C LEU A 9 0.71 -19.39 3.55
N ARG A 10 -0.26 -18.54 3.90
CA ARG A 10 -0.60 -17.34 3.13
C ARG A 10 0.35 -16.21 3.58
N ALA A 11 1.10 -15.57 2.68
CA ALA A 11 1.72 -14.28 3.01
C ALA A 11 0.62 -13.27 3.29
N SER A 12 0.38 -13.02 4.58
CA SER A 12 -0.23 -11.80 5.14
C SER A 12 -0.16 -11.76 6.67
N SER A 13 0.86 -12.38 7.28
CA SER A 13 1.10 -12.23 8.72
C SER A 13 2.55 -11.91 8.98
N ILE A 14 2.80 -10.64 9.27
CA ILE A 14 3.97 -10.22 10.00
C ILE A 14 3.72 -10.71 11.44
N ASP A 15 4.46 -11.73 11.87
CA ASP A 15 4.48 -12.18 13.27
C ASP A 15 5.81 -11.71 13.86
N ILE A 16 5.80 -10.47 14.38
CA ILE A 16 6.97 -9.93 15.07
C ILE A 16 6.85 -10.35 16.51
N HIS A 17 7.65 -11.34 16.90
CA HIS A 17 7.70 -11.77 18.29
C HIS A 17 7.93 -10.56 19.22
N PRO A 18 7.19 -10.39 20.34
CA PRO A 18 7.25 -9.19 21.19
C PRO A 18 8.65 -8.84 21.72
N ASN A 19 9.53 -9.85 21.79
CA ASN A 19 10.91 -9.72 22.24
C ASN A 19 11.94 -9.76 21.09
N ALA A 20 11.51 -9.58 19.84
CA ALA A 20 12.40 -9.51 18.69
C ALA A 20 13.43 -8.39 18.90
N LYS A 21 14.71 -8.74 18.76
CA LYS A 21 15.83 -7.78 18.82
C LYS A 21 16.35 -7.55 17.42
N TRP A 22 16.38 -6.29 17.01
CA TRP A 22 16.95 -5.87 15.75
C TRP A 22 18.45 -5.68 15.90
N THR A 23 19.25 -6.27 15.01
CA THR A 23 20.69 -6.01 14.91
C THR A 23 20.95 -5.02 13.80
N GLN A 24 21.92 -4.13 13.95
CA GLN A 24 22.27 -3.09 12.96
C GLN A 24 23.06 -3.63 11.74
N ASN A 25 22.91 -4.92 11.42
CA ASN A 25 23.57 -5.55 10.28
C ASN A 25 22.58 -5.56 9.11
N ASP A 26 22.62 -4.50 8.30
CA ASP A 26 21.67 -4.31 7.21
C ASP A 26 22.24 -4.80 5.87
N ILE A 27 21.33 -5.23 4.98
CA ILE A 27 21.65 -5.52 3.58
C ILE A 27 20.72 -4.71 2.67
N THR A 28 21.25 -4.24 1.55
CA THR A 28 20.42 -3.66 0.50
C THR A 28 19.78 -4.77 -0.33
N VAL A 29 18.45 -4.78 -0.40
CA VAL A 29 17.68 -5.79 -1.14
C VAL A 29 17.07 -5.29 -2.45
N ALA A 30 17.04 -3.97 -2.66
CA ALA A 30 16.61 -3.30 -3.88
C ALA A 30 17.31 -1.92 -3.99
N GLY A 31 17.72 -1.53 -5.19
CA GLY A 31 18.45 -0.27 -5.41
C GLY A 31 19.87 -0.27 -4.82
N GLY A 32 20.27 0.83 -4.18
CA GLY A 32 21.56 0.96 -3.49
C GLY A 32 22.71 1.55 -4.31
N ASN A 33 22.49 1.88 -5.59
CA ASN A 33 23.54 2.36 -6.50
C ASN A 33 23.36 3.84 -6.87
N GLY A 34 22.87 4.64 -5.92
CA GLY A 34 22.53 6.04 -6.12
C GLY A 34 21.13 6.26 -6.71
N ALA A 35 20.73 7.53 -6.80
CA ALA A 35 19.48 7.94 -7.44
C ALA A 35 19.65 7.96 -8.96
N GLY A 36 18.70 7.38 -9.70
CA GLY A 36 18.73 7.34 -11.15
C GLY A 36 17.74 6.34 -11.75
N SER A 37 17.84 6.13 -13.06
CA SER A 37 16.88 5.34 -13.85
C SER A 37 17.41 3.98 -14.31
N GLU A 38 18.66 3.63 -14.00
CA GLU A 38 19.21 2.31 -14.30
C GLU A 38 18.46 1.19 -13.53
N THR A 39 18.61 -0.06 -13.95
CA THR A 39 17.87 -1.20 -13.36
C THR A 39 18.27 -1.51 -11.92
N ASN A 40 19.43 -1.05 -11.46
CA ASN A 40 19.91 -1.16 -10.09
C ASN A 40 19.80 0.16 -9.29
N GLN A 41 19.11 1.16 -9.85
CA GLN A 41 18.86 2.47 -9.24
C GLN A 41 17.36 2.71 -9.05
N LEU A 42 17.03 3.61 -8.13
CA LEU A 42 15.67 4.06 -7.82
C LEU A 42 15.67 5.60 -7.79
N HIS A 43 14.54 6.23 -8.09
CA HIS A 43 14.36 7.67 -8.01
C HIS A 43 13.01 7.99 -7.36
N TRP A 44 13.08 8.46 -6.11
CA TRP A 44 11.92 8.69 -5.23
C TRP A 44 10.97 7.47 -5.14
N PRO A 45 11.46 6.31 -4.67
CA PRO A 45 10.59 5.16 -4.40
C PRO A 45 9.65 5.48 -3.23
N TRP A 46 8.36 5.14 -3.37
CA TRP A 46 7.34 5.49 -2.39
C TRP A 46 6.88 4.32 -1.51
N SER A 47 6.75 3.14 -2.11
CA SER A 47 6.23 1.94 -1.44
C SER A 47 6.86 0.69 -2.04
N LEU A 48 6.77 -0.41 -1.30
CA LEU A 48 7.14 -1.73 -1.76
C LEU A 48 6.10 -2.78 -1.34
N TYR A 49 6.05 -3.87 -2.10
CA TYR A 49 5.31 -5.08 -1.74
C TYR A 49 6.23 -6.29 -1.85
N VAL A 50 6.10 -7.24 -0.91
CA VAL A 50 6.88 -8.48 -0.90
C VAL A 50 5.93 -9.66 -1.08
N ASP A 51 6.16 -10.49 -2.10
CA ASP A 51 5.34 -11.67 -2.36
C ASP A 51 5.83 -12.92 -1.59
N ASP A 52 5.05 -14.01 -1.66
CA ASP A 52 5.36 -15.29 -1.00
C ASP A 52 6.72 -15.90 -1.42
N HIS A 53 7.27 -15.49 -2.58
CA HIS A 53 8.56 -15.94 -3.08
C HIS A 53 9.70 -14.99 -2.68
N ARG A 54 9.45 -14.04 -1.76
CA ARG A 54 10.38 -12.98 -1.34
C ARG A 54 10.81 -12.10 -2.52
N THR A 55 9.93 -11.94 -3.51
CA THR A 55 10.11 -10.98 -4.60
C THR A 55 9.60 -9.62 -4.16
N ILE A 56 10.41 -8.60 -4.34
CA ILE A 56 10.10 -7.22 -3.95
C ILE A 56 9.65 -6.45 -5.19
N TYR A 57 8.51 -5.79 -5.10
CA TYR A 57 8.00 -4.87 -6.11
C TYR A 57 8.06 -3.47 -5.54
N VAL A 58 8.76 -2.55 -6.20
CA VAL A 58 8.91 -1.17 -5.73
C VAL A 58 8.19 -0.21 -6.66
N ALA A 59 7.39 0.68 -6.09
CA ALA A 59 6.83 1.84 -6.78
C ALA A 59 7.91 2.93 -6.89
N ASP A 60 8.60 2.94 -8.04
CA ASP A 60 9.71 3.86 -8.35
C ASP A 60 9.14 5.14 -8.98
N GLY A 61 8.72 6.05 -8.11
CA GLY A 61 7.74 7.10 -8.41
C GLY A 61 8.16 8.06 -9.51
N ASP A 62 9.35 8.65 -9.40
CA ASP A 62 9.83 9.64 -10.37
C ASP A 62 10.49 9.01 -11.61
N ASN A 63 10.67 7.69 -11.61
CA ASN A 63 10.97 6.93 -12.83
C ASN A 63 9.70 6.36 -13.50
N HIS A 64 8.52 6.64 -12.95
CA HIS A 64 7.22 6.28 -13.55
C HIS A 64 7.08 4.78 -13.86
N ARG A 65 7.56 3.93 -12.94
CA ARG A 65 7.64 2.48 -13.17
C ARG A 65 7.45 1.67 -11.88
N ILE A 66 7.09 0.40 -12.04
CA ILE A 66 7.22 -0.62 -11.01
C ILE A 66 8.38 -1.52 -11.38
N VAL A 67 9.28 -1.77 -10.42
CA VAL A 67 10.46 -2.60 -10.62
C VAL A 67 10.43 -3.79 -9.66
N GLU A 68 10.68 -4.98 -10.19
CA GLU A 68 10.75 -6.26 -9.49
C GLU A 68 12.20 -6.61 -9.14
N TRP A 69 12.48 -6.95 -7.88
CA TRP A 69 13.73 -7.57 -7.43
C TRP A 69 13.44 -8.94 -6.85
N LYS A 70 14.07 -9.96 -7.44
CA LYS A 70 14.09 -11.30 -6.86
C LYS A 70 15.12 -11.37 -5.74
N SER A 71 14.91 -12.27 -4.79
CA SER A 71 15.86 -12.52 -3.70
C SER A 71 17.30 -12.72 -4.23
N GLY A 72 18.23 -11.88 -3.76
CA GLY A 72 19.64 -11.91 -4.16
C GLY A 72 19.97 -11.22 -5.49
N ALA A 73 19.01 -10.62 -6.18
CA ALA A 73 19.27 -9.90 -7.43
C ALA A 73 20.00 -8.58 -7.20
N THR A 74 21.02 -8.29 -8.02
CA THR A 74 21.75 -7.01 -8.01
C THR A 74 21.11 -5.95 -8.92
N ASN A 75 20.23 -6.37 -9.82
CA ASN A 75 19.48 -5.53 -10.74
C ASN A 75 17.99 -5.88 -10.65
N GLY A 76 17.15 -4.85 -10.74
CA GLY A 76 15.72 -5.00 -10.85
C GLY A 76 15.28 -5.21 -12.30
N LYS A 77 14.03 -5.60 -12.46
CA LYS A 77 13.36 -5.74 -13.76
C LYS A 77 12.13 -4.85 -13.78
N VAL A 78 12.02 -3.96 -14.76
CA VAL A 78 10.78 -3.18 -14.94
C VAL A 78 9.64 -4.12 -15.33
N VAL A 79 8.56 -4.11 -14.56
CA VAL A 79 7.39 -4.99 -14.75
C VAL A 79 6.10 -4.23 -15.06
N ALA A 80 6.07 -2.92 -14.82
CA ALA A 80 5.00 -2.03 -15.26
C ALA A 80 5.53 -0.61 -15.47
N GLY A 81 4.96 0.14 -16.41
CA GLY A 81 5.40 1.49 -16.76
C GLY A 81 6.80 1.53 -17.38
N GLY A 82 7.56 2.60 -17.13
CA GLY A 82 8.92 2.80 -17.69
C GLY A 82 8.96 3.32 -19.12
N ASN A 83 7.82 3.70 -19.70
CA ASN A 83 7.70 4.22 -21.07
C ASN A 83 7.41 5.74 -21.07
N GLY A 84 8.11 6.46 -20.20
CA GLY A 84 7.83 7.86 -19.89
C GLY A 84 6.59 8.06 -19.01
N ASP A 85 6.39 9.29 -18.55
CA ASP A 85 5.19 9.67 -17.83
C ASP A 85 4.02 9.90 -18.79
N GLY A 86 2.82 9.53 -18.36
CA GLY A 86 1.60 9.71 -19.16
C GLY A 86 0.44 8.85 -18.70
N ASN A 87 -0.67 8.94 -19.43
CA ASN A 87 -1.92 8.25 -19.12
C ASN A 87 -2.22 7.06 -20.05
N GLY A 88 -1.32 6.77 -21.00
CA GLY A 88 -1.44 5.62 -21.90
C GLY A 88 -1.52 4.28 -21.16
N THR A 89 -1.96 3.23 -21.84
CA THR A 89 -2.08 1.88 -21.27
C THR A 89 -0.73 1.26 -20.91
N HIS A 90 0.36 1.70 -21.53
CA HIS A 90 1.72 1.25 -21.24
C HIS A 90 2.50 2.26 -20.36
N GLN A 91 1.83 3.28 -19.80
CA GLN A 91 2.45 4.36 -19.04
C GLN A 91 1.88 4.47 -17.61
N LEU A 92 2.76 4.88 -16.69
CA LEU A 92 2.40 5.30 -15.33
C LEU A 92 2.80 6.76 -15.14
N ASN A 93 2.25 7.42 -14.13
CA ASN A 93 2.67 8.76 -13.74
C ASN A 93 2.71 8.89 -12.21
N GLY A 94 3.90 8.81 -11.63
CA GLY A 94 4.08 8.84 -10.18
C GLY A 94 3.41 7.68 -9.47
N PRO A 95 3.74 6.40 -9.79
CA PRO A 95 3.19 5.31 -9.00
C PRO A 95 3.62 5.48 -7.54
N ARG A 96 2.66 5.38 -6.61
CA ARG A 96 2.92 5.58 -5.18
C ARG A 96 2.86 4.30 -4.36
N ASP A 97 2.01 3.37 -4.78
CA ASP A 97 1.77 2.12 -4.06
C ASP A 97 1.52 0.98 -5.05
N VAL A 98 1.86 -0.23 -4.64
CA VAL A 98 1.69 -1.46 -5.42
C VAL A 98 1.36 -2.62 -4.50
N ILE A 99 0.36 -3.42 -4.85
CA ILE A 99 0.07 -4.72 -4.22
C ILE A 99 -0.13 -5.79 -5.29
N ILE A 100 -0.25 -7.03 -4.87
CA ILE A 100 -0.57 -8.16 -5.75
C ILE A 100 -1.98 -8.65 -5.48
N ASP A 101 -2.81 -8.64 -6.51
CA ASP A 101 -4.00 -9.48 -6.58
C ASP A 101 -3.56 -10.91 -6.92
N LYS A 102 -3.63 -11.80 -5.92
CA LYS A 102 -3.22 -13.21 -6.08
C LYS A 102 -4.21 -14.01 -6.91
N GLU A 103 -5.48 -13.62 -6.95
CA GLU A 103 -6.51 -14.34 -7.70
C GLU A 103 -6.31 -14.12 -9.21
N SER A 104 -6.06 -12.87 -9.60
CA SER A 104 -5.86 -12.52 -11.02
C SER A 104 -4.38 -12.50 -11.46
N ASP A 105 -3.44 -12.85 -10.57
CA ASP A 105 -1.98 -12.72 -10.76
C ASP A 105 -1.59 -11.35 -11.39
N SER A 106 -2.07 -10.28 -10.76
CA SER A 106 -1.90 -8.92 -11.27
C SER A 106 -1.31 -7.98 -10.21
N LEU A 107 -0.58 -6.97 -10.66
CA LEU A 107 -0.22 -5.82 -9.85
C LEU A 107 -1.42 -4.87 -9.81
N ILE A 108 -1.74 -4.37 -8.62
CA ILE A 108 -2.68 -3.25 -8.43
C ILE A 108 -1.86 -2.05 -8.00
N ILE A 109 -1.85 -1.01 -8.83
CA ILE A 109 -0.92 0.10 -8.76
C ILE A 109 -1.68 1.40 -8.54
N SER A 110 -1.30 2.13 -7.49
CA SER A 110 -1.72 3.50 -7.29
C SER A 110 -0.97 4.41 -8.25
N ASN A 111 -1.66 5.02 -9.22
CA ASN A 111 -1.10 5.86 -10.27
C ASN A 111 -1.50 7.33 -10.01
N VAL A 112 -0.90 7.93 -8.98
CA VAL A 112 -1.45 9.11 -8.30
C VAL A 112 -1.57 10.34 -9.18
N ARG A 113 -0.57 10.66 -10.02
CA ARG A 113 -0.59 11.89 -10.84
C ARG A 113 -1.61 11.78 -11.98
N ASN A 114 -1.98 10.57 -12.36
CA ASN A 114 -3.09 10.29 -13.28
C ASN A 114 -4.45 10.12 -12.58
N LYS A 115 -4.53 10.28 -11.25
CA LYS A 115 -5.73 10.12 -10.42
C LYS A 115 -6.50 8.82 -10.69
N ARG A 116 -5.77 7.70 -10.78
CA ARG A 116 -6.33 6.38 -11.08
C ARG A 116 -5.64 5.24 -10.34
N VAL A 117 -6.32 4.11 -10.22
CA VAL A 117 -5.74 2.81 -9.86
C VAL A 117 -5.70 1.93 -11.11
N VAL A 118 -4.56 1.30 -11.35
CA VAL A 118 -4.29 0.49 -12.53
C VAL A 118 -4.09 -0.97 -12.13
N ARG A 119 -4.76 -1.89 -12.83
CA ARG A 119 -4.43 -3.32 -12.81
C ARG A 119 -3.46 -3.61 -13.94
N TRP A 120 -2.36 -4.30 -13.65
CA TRP A 120 -1.34 -4.66 -14.63
C TRP A 120 -1.01 -6.15 -14.50
N PRO A 121 -0.95 -6.93 -15.58
CA PRO A 121 -0.63 -8.36 -15.46
C PRO A 121 0.78 -8.52 -14.86
N ARG A 122 0.91 -9.33 -13.80
CA ARG A 122 2.21 -9.49 -13.10
C ARG A 122 3.26 -10.14 -14.00
N ARG A 123 2.83 -10.95 -14.96
CA ARG A 123 3.68 -11.75 -15.84
C ARG A 123 3.29 -11.55 -17.30
N ASN A 124 4.29 -11.30 -18.15
CA ASN A 124 4.18 -11.23 -19.61
C ASN A 124 3.15 -10.20 -20.15
N GLY A 125 2.66 -9.27 -19.32
CA GLY A 125 1.77 -8.19 -19.74
C GLY A 125 2.50 -6.86 -19.87
N THR A 126 2.20 -6.12 -20.94
CA THR A 126 2.80 -4.81 -21.23
C THR A 126 1.82 -3.66 -21.09
N LEU A 127 0.54 -3.94 -20.84
CA LEU A 127 -0.53 -2.96 -20.78
C LEU A 127 -1.25 -3.05 -19.43
N GLY A 128 -1.46 -1.88 -18.83
CA GLY A 128 -2.32 -1.68 -17.67
C GLY A 128 -3.73 -1.26 -18.05
N GLU A 129 -4.67 -1.63 -17.20
CA GLU A 129 -6.09 -1.32 -17.27
C GLU A 129 -6.46 -0.37 -16.12
N THR A 130 -7.16 0.72 -16.42
CA THR A 130 -7.70 1.58 -15.36
C THR A 130 -8.92 0.91 -14.73
N ILE A 131 -8.81 0.48 -13.48
CA ILE A 131 -9.90 -0.19 -12.76
C ILE A 131 -10.70 0.78 -11.89
N ILE A 132 -10.09 1.88 -11.45
CA ILE A 132 -10.74 2.95 -10.68
C ILE A 132 -10.18 4.30 -11.15
N SER A 133 -11.06 5.26 -11.45
CA SER A 133 -10.72 6.60 -11.94
C SER A 133 -11.14 7.70 -10.97
N ASN A 134 -10.64 8.91 -11.19
CA ASN A 134 -10.97 10.12 -10.41
C ASN A 134 -10.71 9.96 -8.89
N ILE A 135 -9.57 9.34 -8.55
CA ILE A 135 -9.15 9.10 -7.18
C ILE A 135 -7.69 9.51 -6.97
N ALA A 136 -7.44 10.35 -5.97
CA ALA A 136 -6.08 10.70 -5.55
C ALA A 136 -5.53 9.60 -4.62
N CYS A 137 -5.33 8.41 -5.19
CA CYS A 137 -4.92 7.22 -4.45
C CYS A 137 -3.50 7.40 -3.91
N LEU A 138 -3.37 7.37 -2.59
CA LEU A 138 -2.06 7.51 -1.94
C LEU A 138 -1.54 6.21 -1.33
N GLY A 139 -2.45 5.34 -0.91
CA GLY A 139 -2.17 3.99 -0.46
C GLY A 139 -3.38 3.10 -0.73
N LEU A 140 -3.12 1.81 -0.95
CA LEU A 140 -4.14 0.81 -1.21
C LEU A 140 -3.79 -0.52 -0.55
N THR A 141 -4.80 -1.32 -0.23
CA THR A 141 -4.62 -2.69 0.28
C THR A 141 -5.81 -3.56 -0.14
N MET A 142 -5.67 -4.88 -0.02
CA MET A 142 -6.73 -5.83 -0.34
C MET A 142 -6.93 -6.77 0.85
N ASP A 143 -8.19 -7.04 1.19
CA ASP A 143 -8.50 -8.04 2.22
C ASP A 143 -8.52 -9.47 1.66
N ASP A 144 -8.63 -10.46 2.55
CA ASP A 144 -8.64 -11.88 2.19
C ASP A 144 -9.86 -12.30 1.34
N ASN A 145 -10.87 -11.42 1.19
CA ASN A 145 -12.04 -11.61 0.33
C ASN A 145 -11.86 -10.95 -1.05
N GLY A 146 -10.69 -10.38 -1.34
CA GLY A 146 -10.41 -9.68 -2.60
C GLY A 146 -10.99 -8.27 -2.68
N SER A 147 -11.50 -7.70 -1.57
CA SER A 147 -12.00 -6.32 -1.57
C SER A 147 -10.85 -5.33 -1.52
N LEU A 148 -10.84 -4.36 -2.44
CA LEU A 148 -9.82 -3.34 -2.55
C LEU A 148 -10.18 -2.10 -1.71
N TYR A 149 -9.28 -1.70 -0.81
CA TYR A 149 -9.39 -0.51 0.01
C TYR A 149 -8.42 0.54 -0.49
N ILE A 150 -8.90 1.76 -0.69
CA ILE A 150 -8.13 2.85 -1.27
C ILE A 150 -8.30 4.10 -0.43
N VAL A 151 -7.17 4.74 -0.15
CA VAL A 151 -7.13 6.09 0.43
C VAL A 151 -7.38 7.12 -0.67
N ASP A 152 -8.53 7.80 -0.65
CA ASP A 152 -8.77 9.00 -1.47
C ASP A 152 -8.30 10.22 -0.70
N ASN A 153 -7.06 10.62 -0.95
CA ASN A 153 -6.38 11.64 -0.16
C ASN A 153 -7.03 13.03 -0.29
N GLU A 154 -7.50 13.38 -1.49
CA GLU A 154 -8.16 14.66 -1.77
C GLU A 154 -9.55 14.74 -1.12
N LYS A 155 -10.23 13.60 -0.96
CA LYS A 155 -11.53 13.53 -0.26
C LYS A 155 -11.42 13.23 1.23
N HIS A 156 -10.22 12.95 1.73
CA HIS A 156 -9.96 12.65 3.14
C HIS A 156 -10.78 11.45 3.65
N GLU A 157 -10.75 10.37 2.88
CA GLU A 157 -11.55 9.17 3.17
C GLU A 157 -10.84 7.90 2.69
N VAL A 158 -11.31 6.76 3.19
CA VAL A 158 -10.98 5.44 2.67
C VAL A 158 -12.23 4.83 2.05
N ARG A 159 -12.10 4.29 0.84
CA ARG A 159 -13.16 3.60 0.12
C ARG A 159 -12.84 2.12 -0.04
N ARG A 160 -13.84 1.26 0.14
CA ARG A 160 -13.82 -0.17 -0.17
C ARG A 160 -14.55 -0.43 -1.49
N TYR A 161 -13.96 -1.25 -2.34
CA TYR A 161 -14.51 -1.73 -3.61
C TYR A 161 -14.50 -3.26 -3.59
N LYS A 162 -15.66 -3.87 -3.77
CA LYS A 162 -15.79 -5.31 -4.05
C LYS A 162 -15.68 -5.55 -5.56
N THR A 163 -15.37 -6.77 -5.94
CA THR A 163 -15.34 -7.18 -7.36
C THR A 163 -16.68 -6.86 -8.03
N GLY A 164 -16.63 -6.06 -9.10
CA GLY A 164 -17.81 -5.61 -9.84
C GLY A 164 -18.42 -4.28 -9.37
N ASP A 165 -17.95 -3.70 -8.26
CA ASP A 165 -18.39 -2.38 -7.82
C ASP A 165 -18.01 -1.31 -8.84
N THR A 166 -18.98 -0.48 -9.22
CA THR A 166 -18.75 0.73 -10.03
C THR A 166 -18.50 1.97 -9.17
N LYS A 167 -18.77 1.88 -7.86
CA LYS A 167 -18.58 2.95 -6.88
C LYS A 167 -18.22 2.35 -5.52
N GLY A 168 -17.14 2.85 -4.94
CA GLY A 168 -16.68 2.39 -3.63
C GLY A 168 -17.51 2.94 -2.48
N THR A 169 -17.64 2.15 -1.42
CA THR A 169 -18.28 2.51 -0.16
C THR A 169 -17.27 3.18 0.77
N VAL A 170 -17.61 4.29 1.40
CA VAL A 170 -16.73 4.93 2.40
C VAL A 170 -16.73 4.08 3.67
N VAL A 171 -15.53 3.73 4.15
CA VAL A 171 -15.33 2.87 5.34
C VAL A 171 -14.51 3.55 6.44
N ALA A 172 -13.86 4.68 6.16
CA ALA A 172 -13.22 5.54 7.16
C ALA A 172 -13.19 6.99 6.68
N GLY A 173 -13.34 7.95 7.59
CA GLY A 173 -13.45 9.37 7.24
C GLY A 173 -14.75 9.70 6.52
N GLY A 174 -14.67 10.52 5.46
CA GLY A 174 -15.83 10.88 4.63
C GLY A 174 -16.66 12.06 5.14
N ASN A 175 -16.39 12.57 6.34
CA ASN A 175 -17.04 13.75 6.92
C ASN A 175 -16.22 15.03 6.70
N GLY A 176 -15.49 15.08 5.59
CA GLY A 176 -14.59 16.16 5.22
C GLY A 176 -13.30 16.21 6.03
N LYS A 177 -12.52 17.24 5.74
CA LYS A 177 -11.21 17.50 6.35
C LYS A 177 -11.35 17.92 7.80
N GLY A 178 -10.66 17.25 8.72
CA GLY A 178 -10.63 17.66 10.13
C GLY A 178 -9.97 16.64 11.03
N ASN A 179 -10.12 16.82 12.35
CA ASN A 179 -9.45 16.01 13.38
C ASN A 179 -10.43 15.31 14.34
N ARG A 180 -11.74 15.37 14.08
CA ARG A 180 -12.74 14.56 14.80
C ARG A 180 -12.49 13.07 14.54
N LEU A 181 -13.13 12.21 15.33
CA LEU A 181 -12.96 10.76 15.22
C LEU A 181 -13.59 10.16 13.96
N ASP A 182 -14.45 10.91 13.28
CA ASP A 182 -15.11 10.57 12.01
C ASP A 182 -14.52 11.33 10.81
N GLN A 183 -13.40 12.06 11.01
CA GLN A 183 -12.72 12.88 10.01
C GLN A 183 -11.26 12.46 9.85
N LEU A 184 -10.70 12.71 8.66
CA LEU A 184 -9.28 12.54 8.35
C LEU A 184 -8.72 13.85 7.78
N TYR A 185 -7.40 13.97 7.75
CA TYR A 185 -6.70 15.12 7.16
C TYR A 185 -5.50 14.67 6.30
N TYR A 186 -5.76 14.58 4.99
CA TYR A 186 -4.86 14.04 3.96
C TYR A 186 -4.27 12.66 4.33
N PRO A 187 -5.11 11.64 4.54
CA PRO A 187 -4.64 10.30 4.86
C PRO A 187 -3.71 9.76 3.76
N THR A 188 -2.72 8.95 4.13
CA THR A 188 -1.64 8.52 3.22
C THR A 188 -1.56 7.02 3.00
N TYR A 189 -2.04 6.21 3.94
CA TYR A 189 -1.91 4.75 3.92
C TYR A 189 -3.10 4.08 4.59
N VAL A 190 -3.40 2.86 4.16
CA VAL A 190 -4.46 2.01 4.70
C VAL A 190 -3.94 0.59 4.92
N PHE A 191 -4.27 0.01 6.06
CA PHE A 191 -4.12 -1.42 6.35
C PHE A 191 -5.48 -1.97 6.79
N VAL A 192 -5.77 -3.22 6.44
CA VAL A 192 -7.00 -3.91 6.86
C VAL A 192 -6.62 -5.23 7.50
N ASP A 193 -7.11 -5.48 8.73
CA ASP A 193 -6.86 -6.72 9.44
C ASP A 193 -7.91 -7.81 9.11
N ARG A 194 -7.78 -8.98 9.75
CA ARG A 194 -8.65 -10.14 9.52
C ARG A 194 -10.08 -9.95 10.01
N ASP A 195 -10.30 -9.01 10.92
CA ASP A 195 -11.62 -8.64 11.43
C ASP A 195 -12.23 -7.51 10.60
N HIS A 196 -11.63 -7.21 9.43
CA HIS A 196 -12.01 -6.11 8.54
C HIS A 196 -11.90 -4.71 9.17
N SER A 197 -11.11 -4.56 10.24
CA SER A 197 -10.82 -3.25 10.79
C SER A 197 -9.86 -2.48 9.88
N VAL A 198 -10.15 -1.20 9.67
CA VAL A 198 -9.41 -0.31 8.79
C VAL A 198 -8.51 0.59 9.63
N TYR A 199 -7.20 0.48 9.43
CA TYR A 199 -6.18 1.34 10.03
C TYR A 199 -5.71 2.36 9.01
N VAL A 200 -5.68 3.63 9.38
CA VAL A 200 -5.38 4.75 8.48
C VAL A 200 -4.31 5.64 9.08
N SER A 201 -3.26 5.90 8.31
CA SER A 201 -2.28 6.93 8.61
C SER A 201 -2.88 8.31 8.32
N ASP A 202 -3.31 9.02 9.37
CA ASP A 202 -3.92 10.33 9.30
C ASP A 202 -2.84 11.42 9.36
N TYR A 203 -2.22 11.66 8.20
CA TYR A 203 -0.94 12.33 8.02
C TYR A 203 -0.81 13.66 8.76
N PHE A 204 -1.68 14.64 8.51
CA PHE A 204 -1.54 15.97 9.13
C PHE A 204 -2.03 16.00 10.57
N ASN A 205 -2.93 15.10 10.96
CA ASN A 205 -3.33 14.96 12.36
C ASN A 205 -2.30 14.19 13.19
N CYS A 206 -1.22 13.68 12.58
CA CYS A 206 -0.12 13.01 13.26
C CYS A 206 -0.59 11.86 14.16
N ARG A 207 -1.50 11.04 13.62
CA ARG A 207 -2.10 9.90 14.32
C ARG A 207 -2.35 8.74 13.38
N VAL A 208 -2.49 7.55 13.96
CA VAL A 208 -3.08 6.39 13.29
C VAL A 208 -4.45 6.16 13.90
N MET A 209 -5.44 6.00 13.02
CA MET A 209 -6.83 5.78 13.40
C MET A 209 -7.26 4.36 13.01
N LYS A 210 -8.07 3.71 13.83
CA LYS A 210 -8.71 2.41 13.56
C LYS A 210 -10.22 2.57 13.48
N TRP A 211 -10.86 2.00 12.46
CA TRP A 211 -12.30 1.80 12.39
C TRP A 211 -12.61 0.30 12.38
N GLU A 212 -13.46 -0.16 13.29
CA GLU A 212 -14.08 -1.49 13.20
C GLU A 212 -15.06 -1.52 12.01
N GLU A 213 -15.36 -2.71 11.46
CA GLU A 213 -16.31 -2.81 10.35
C GLU A 213 -17.69 -2.22 10.74
N GLY A 214 -18.18 -1.29 9.91
CA GLY A 214 -19.47 -0.62 10.13
C GLY A 214 -19.45 0.54 11.14
N ALA A 215 -18.31 0.83 11.77
CA ALA A 215 -18.19 1.96 12.69
C ALA A 215 -18.36 3.32 11.98
N THR A 216 -19.08 4.25 12.60
CA THR A 216 -19.28 5.61 12.06
C THR A 216 -18.15 6.57 12.44
N GLN A 217 -17.34 6.21 13.44
CA GLN A 217 -16.16 6.94 13.91
C GLN A 217 -15.08 5.96 14.32
N GLY A 218 -13.83 6.37 14.24
CA GLY A 218 -12.67 5.57 14.59
C GLY A 218 -12.18 5.85 16.01
N VAL A 219 -11.09 5.16 16.36
CA VAL A 219 -10.34 5.38 17.59
C VAL A 219 -8.88 5.65 17.26
N VAL A 220 -8.23 6.50 18.05
CA VAL A 220 -6.78 6.74 17.91
C VAL A 220 -6.05 5.55 18.51
N VAL A 221 -5.22 4.86 17.71
CA VAL A 221 -4.41 3.72 18.17
C VAL A 221 -2.93 4.05 18.33
N ALA A 222 -2.46 5.11 17.67
CA ALA A 222 -1.11 5.64 17.87
C ALA A 222 -1.05 7.15 17.57
N GLY A 223 -0.18 7.88 18.25
CA GLY A 223 -0.03 9.32 18.05
C GLY A 223 -1.18 10.15 18.62
N GLY A 224 -1.51 11.27 17.96
CA GLY A 224 -2.62 12.15 18.35
C GLY A 224 -2.29 13.18 19.43
N GLN A 225 -1.08 13.16 20.00
CA GLN A 225 -0.60 14.16 20.98
C GLN A 225 0.28 15.25 20.32
N GLY A 226 -0.09 15.63 19.10
CA GLY A 226 0.65 16.56 18.27
C GLY A 226 1.87 15.93 17.58
N ARG A 227 2.51 16.75 16.76
CA ARG A 227 3.67 16.38 15.96
C ARG A 227 4.94 16.33 16.82
N GLY A 228 5.67 15.22 16.81
CA GLY A 228 6.94 15.12 17.53
C GLY A 228 7.53 13.71 17.57
N ASN A 229 8.52 13.52 18.44
CA ASN A 229 9.31 12.29 18.59
C ASN A 229 9.16 11.65 19.99
N ARG A 230 8.19 12.08 20.80
CA ARG A 230 7.84 11.43 22.07
C ARG A 230 7.08 10.14 21.81
N LEU A 231 7.04 9.24 22.79
CA LEU A 231 6.36 7.93 22.69
C LEU A 231 4.88 8.01 22.25
N THR A 232 4.20 9.12 22.55
CA THR A 232 2.78 9.33 22.22
C THR A 232 2.58 10.24 21.00
N GLN A 233 3.67 10.60 20.30
CA GLN A 233 3.64 11.51 19.16
C GLN A 233 4.09 10.78 17.90
N LEU A 234 3.50 11.17 16.77
CA LEU A 234 3.97 10.80 15.45
C LEU A 234 4.35 12.06 14.68
N PHE A 235 5.18 11.91 13.67
CA PHE A 235 5.51 12.99 12.75
C PHE A 235 5.16 12.51 11.34
N TYR A 236 4.01 12.98 10.82
CA TYR A 236 3.59 12.68 9.44
C TYR A 236 3.61 11.18 9.09
N PRO A 237 2.81 10.34 9.78
CA PRO A 237 2.79 8.91 9.52
C PRO A 237 2.44 8.62 8.05
N GLN A 238 3.23 7.73 7.42
CA GLN A 238 3.11 7.37 6.00
C GLN A 238 2.76 5.90 5.78
N GLY A 239 2.83 5.06 6.81
CA GLY A 239 2.60 3.63 6.72
C GLY A 239 2.31 3.05 8.10
N VAL A 240 1.47 2.03 8.14
CA VAL A 240 1.16 1.25 9.34
C VAL A 240 0.94 -0.20 8.91
N VAL A 241 1.48 -1.13 9.68
CA VAL A 241 1.17 -2.55 9.58
C VAL A 241 0.84 -3.05 10.98
N VAL A 242 -0.10 -3.98 11.05
CA VAL A 242 -0.54 -4.59 12.29
C VAL A 242 -0.20 -6.08 12.20
N ASP A 243 0.35 -6.64 13.28
CA ASP A 243 0.66 -8.06 13.35
C ASP A 243 -0.59 -8.90 13.62
N GLN A 244 -0.45 -10.21 13.84
CA GLN A 244 -1.60 -11.07 14.14
C GLN A 244 -2.19 -10.86 15.54
N LEU A 245 -1.51 -10.15 16.43
CA LEU A 245 -1.93 -9.90 17.81
C LEU A 245 -2.75 -8.60 17.93
N GLY A 246 -2.68 -7.71 16.94
CA GLY A 246 -3.42 -6.45 16.90
C GLY A 246 -2.61 -5.26 17.41
#